data_AF-M1DFG7-F1
#
_entry.id   AF-M1DFG7-F1
#
_cell.length_a   1.000
_cell.length_b   1.000
_cell.length_c   1.000
_cell.angle_alpha   90.00
_cell.angle_beta   90.00
_cell.angle_gamma   90.00
#
_symmetry.space_group_name_H-M   'P 1'
#
loop_
_entity.id
_entity.type
_entity.pdbx_description
1 polymer ?
#
loop_
_entity_poly.entity_id
_entity_poly.type
_entity_poly.pdbx_seq_one_letter_code
_entity_poly.pdbx_strand_id
1 'polypeptide(L)'
;MYFFLDVGEEKCNYKECPLKSLFHDSVTEALEIDFPIENDIHGLYAMGSCNGLIYLARYCVGYSLLWIPTTRKYKDLPLFRPRSEKHKCAAYGFGYDALHDDYKIVLISYNDIIRSSDDVMVKVYSLKSDSWTSVDYCD
;
A
#
# COMPACT_ATOMS: atom_id res chain seq x y z
N MET A 1 -5.56 11.21 -11.05
CA MET A 1 -5.22 10.18 -10.06
C MET A 1 -3.80 9.71 -10.37
N TYR A 2 -2.88 9.79 -9.41
CA TYR A 2 -1.50 9.31 -9.58
C TYR A 2 -1.28 8.14 -8.62
N PHE A 3 -0.87 6.99 -9.17
CA PHE A 3 -0.46 5.84 -8.38
C PHE A 3 1.03 5.61 -8.59
N PHE A 4 1.74 5.30 -7.51
CA PHE A 4 3.06 4.70 -7.60
C PHE A 4 2.87 3.19 -7.55
N LEU A 5 3.20 2.50 -8.64
CA LEU A 5 3.17 1.05 -8.70
C LEU A 5 4.49 0.51 -8.16
N ASP A 6 4.43 -0.30 -7.11
CA ASP A 6 5.61 -0.94 -6.54
C ASP A 6 5.55 -2.46 -6.67
N VAL A 7 6.70 -3.07 -6.95
CA VAL A 7 6.91 -4.50 -6.99
C VAL A 7 7.59 -4.85 -5.67
N GLY A 8 6.77 -5.12 -4.65
CA GLY A 8 7.24 -5.20 -3.26
C GLY A 8 8.30 -6.27 -3.03
N GLU A 9 9.57 -5.86 -2.95
CA GLU A 9 10.68 -6.75 -2.60
C GLU A 9 11.54 -6.27 -1.42
N GLU A 10 11.39 -5.02 -0.94
CA GLU A 10 12.29 -4.48 0.09
C GLU A 10 11.64 -4.28 1.47
N LYS A 11 12.28 -4.85 2.49
CA LYS A 11 11.96 -4.61 3.90
C LYS A 11 12.51 -3.23 4.29
N CYS A 12 11.64 -2.26 4.49
CA CYS A 12 12.07 -0.90 4.82
C CYS A 12 12.29 -0.71 6.34
N ASN A 13 13.44 -0.12 6.70
CA ASN A 13 13.62 0.57 7.99
C ASN A 13 13.18 2.02 7.79
N TYR A 14 12.15 2.47 8.53
CA TYR A 14 11.61 3.82 8.37
C TYR A 14 12.44 4.80 9.21
N LYS A 15 12.89 5.87 8.56
CA LYS A 15 13.56 6.97 9.23
C LYS A 15 12.78 8.27 9.01
N GLU A 16 12.60 9.03 10.07
CA GLU A 16 11.99 10.34 10.05
C GLU A 16 13.09 11.41 10.00
N CYS A 17 12.97 12.34 9.07
CA CYS A 17 13.83 13.53 9.00
C CYS A 17 12.94 14.76 9.16
N PRO A 18 13.21 15.65 10.13
CA PRO A 18 12.50 16.91 10.21
C PRO A 18 12.68 17.74 8.93
N LEU A 19 11.58 18.18 8.35
CA LEU A 19 11.57 18.99 7.12
C LEU A 19 12.45 20.24 7.23
N LYS A 20 12.53 20.84 8.43
CA LYS A 20 13.38 22.01 8.70
C LYS A 20 14.87 21.71 8.53
N SER A 21 15.31 20.51 8.93
CA SER A 21 16.72 20.12 8.84
C SER A 21 17.17 19.93 7.41
N LEU A 22 16.29 19.45 6.51
CA LEU A 22 16.57 19.33 5.08
C LEU A 22 16.92 20.66 4.40
N PHE A 23 16.38 21.79 4.88
CA PHE A 23 16.59 23.10 4.27
C PHE A 23 17.67 23.94 4.94
N HIS A 24 18.01 23.65 6.20
CA HIS A 24 18.86 24.50 7.02
C HIS A 24 20.15 23.84 7.48
N ASP A 25 20.20 22.50 7.52
CA ASP A 25 21.35 21.78 8.04
C ASP A 25 22.15 21.17 6.88
N SER A 26 23.48 21.32 6.91
CA SER A 26 24.36 20.68 5.91
C SER A 26 24.42 19.15 6.06
N VAL A 27 24.04 18.65 7.23
CA VAL A 27 23.87 17.23 7.55
C VAL A 27 22.59 17.08 8.37
N THR A 28 21.67 16.23 7.93
CA THR A 28 20.42 15.94 8.65
C THR A 28 20.52 14.55 9.29
N GLU A 29 20.29 14.47 10.60
CA GLU A 29 20.13 13.18 11.28
C GLU A 29 18.71 12.64 11.07
N ALA A 30 18.64 11.38 10.70
CA ALA A 30 17.39 10.66 10.48
C ALA A 30 17.11 9.78 11.70
N LEU A 31 15.97 9.99 12.36
CA LEU A 31 15.56 9.24 13.55
C LEU A 31 14.87 7.95 13.11
N GLU A 32 15.19 6.82 13.76
CA GLU A 32 14.46 5.59 13.52
C GLU A 32 13.03 5.71 14.07
N ILE A 33 12.05 5.32 13.26
CA ILE A 33 10.64 5.33 13.67
C ILE A 33 10.26 3.92 14.08
N ASP A 34 9.82 3.79 15.33
CA ASP A 34 9.22 2.55 15.80
C ASP A 34 7.90 2.30 15.08
N PHE A 35 7.78 1.08 14.56
CA PHE A 35 6.55 0.62 13.95
C PHE A 35 5.43 0.56 15.00
N PRO A 36 4.17 0.88 14.66
CA PRO A 36 3.08 0.85 15.63
C PRO A 36 2.71 -0.56 16.12
N ILE A 37 3.23 -1.61 15.46
CA ILE A 37 2.95 -3.01 15.77
C ILE A 37 4.28 -3.70 16.12
N GLU A 38 4.54 -3.88 17.41
CA GLU A 38 5.81 -4.43 17.94
C GLU A 38 6.05 -5.92 17.58
N ASN A 39 5.03 -6.68 17.16
CA ASN A 39 5.11 -8.15 17.07
C ASN A 39 4.74 -8.79 15.72
N ASP A 40 4.34 -8.02 14.69
CA ASP A 40 3.81 -8.60 13.43
C ASP A 40 4.50 -8.07 12.15
N ILE A 41 5.68 -7.47 12.35
CA ILE A 41 6.61 -6.93 11.33
C ILE A 41 7.19 -8.00 10.39
N HIS A 42 6.98 -9.29 10.67
CA HIS A 42 7.41 -10.36 9.78
C HIS A 42 6.48 -10.42 8.56
N GLY A 43 6.72 -9.52 7.59
CA GLY A 43 6.16 -9.62 6.24
C GLY A 43 5.32 -8.45 5.74
N LEU A 44 5.26 -7.31 6.45
CA LEU A 44 4.68 -6.08 5.90
C LEU A 44 5.72 -5.30 5.09
N TYR A 45 5.34 -4.90 3.88
CA TYR A 45 6.15 -4.10 2.97
C TYR A 45 5.48 -2.76 2.71
N ALA A 46 6.27 -1.69 2.56
CA ALA A 46 5.76 -0.44 2.00
C ALA A 46 5.38 -0.68 0.55
N MET A 47 4.12 -0.47 0.22
CA MET A 47 3.62 -0.59 -1.15
C MET A 47 3.41 0.79 -1.80
N GLY A 48 3.62 1.87 -1.03
CA GLY A 48 3.51 3.24 -1.50
C GLY A 48 3.24 4.23 -0.36
N SER A 49 3.43 5.51 -0.64
CA SER A 49 3.08 6.60 0.27
C SER A 49 2.36 7.73 -0.46
N CYS A 50 1.50 8.45 0.26
CA CYS A 50 0.76 9.59 -0.28
C CYS A 50 0.37 10.52 0.86
N ASN A 51 0.72 11.81 0.78
CA ASN A 51 0.34 12.85 1.75
C ASN A 51 0.65 12.50 3.23
N GLY A 52 1.79 11.84 3.47
CA GLY A 52 2.21 11.42 4.82
C GLY A 52 1.54 10.13 5.34
N LEU A 53 0.65 9.51 4.56
CA LEU A 53 0.17 8.15 4.80
C LEU A 53 1.07 7.16 4.09
N ILE A 54 1.35 6.03 4.73
CA ILE A 54 2.07 4.90 4.17
C ILE A 54 1.10 3.71 4.07
N TYR A 55 1.03 3.11 2.89
CA TYR A 55 0.30 1.86 2.68
C TYR A 55 1.24 0.68 2.89
N LEU A 56 0.85 -0.20 3.81
CA LEU A 56 1.62 -1.37 4.22
C LEU A 56 0.80 -2.63 3.95
N ALA A 57 1.40 -3.62 3.30
CA ALA A 57 0.71 -4.87 3.01
C ALA A 57 1.64 -6.07 3.09
N ARG A 58 1.07 -7.24 3.39
CA ARG A 58 1.76 -8.51 3.19
C ARG A 58 1.65 -8.91 1.73
N TYR A 59 2.77 -9.35 1.14
CA TYR A 59 2.77 -9.78 -0.25
C TYR A 59 1.79 -10.96 -0.44
N CYS A 60 0.81 -10.80 -1.34
CA CYS A 60 -0.22 -11.79 -1.69
C CYS A 60 -1.16 -12.24 -0.55
N VAL A 61 -1.02 -11.73 0.68
CA VAL A 61 -1.80 -12.19 1.83
C VAL A 61 -2.56 -11.01 2.43
N GLY A 62 -3.87 -11.21 2.63
CA GLY A 62 -4.86 -10.16 2.83
C GLY A 62 -4.77 -9.28 4.10
N TYR A 63 -3.67 -9.28 4.84
CA TYR A 63 -3.46 -8.28 5.88
C TYR A 63 -2.76 -7.04 5.30
N SER A 64 -3.39 -5.89 5.47
CA SER A 64 -2.84 -4.61 5.05
C SER A 64 -3.41 -3.48 5.89
N LEU A 65 -2.66 -2.39 6.01
CA LEU A 65 -2.98 -1.25 6.85
C LEU A 65 -2.49 0.07 6.24
N LEU A 66 -3.11 1.16 6.67
CA LEU A 66 -2.61 2.52 6.47
C LEU A 66 -1.94 3.01 7.76
N TRP A 67 -0.79 3.65 7.64
CA TRP A 67 -0.03 4.15 8.77
C TRP A 67 0.33 5.63 8.61
N ILE A 68 0.21 6.38 9.71
CA ILE A 68 0.68 7.76 9.84
C ILE A 68 1.88 7.74 10.81
N PRO A 69 3.13 7.76 10.30
CA PRO A 69 4.33 7.64 11.13
C PRO A 69 4.41 8.68 12.25
N THR A 70 4.15 9.95 11.91
CA THR A 70 4.26 11.10 12.82
C THR A 70 3.32 11.05 14.02
N THR A 71 2.17 10.36 13.89
CA THR A 71 1.21 10.21 14.99
C THR A 71 1.18 8.80 15.56
N ARG A 72 1.96 7.88 14.98
CA ARG A 72 1.95 6.43 15.27
C ARG A 72 0.57 5.79 15.16
N LYS A 73 -0.38 6.43 14.49
CA LYS A 73 -1.74 5.91 14.25
C LYS A 73 -1.75 5.04 13.02
N TYR A 74 -2.51 3.95 13.08
CA TYR A 74 -2.75 3.09 11.93
C TYR A 74 -4.23 2.73 11.83
N LYS A 75 -4.62 2.28 10.63
CA LYS A 75 -5.95 1.73 10.33
C LYS A 75 -5.76 0.41 9.59
N ASP A 76 -6.26 -0.67 10.17
CA ASP A 76 -6.39 -1.95 9.46
C ASP A 76 -7.40 -1.81 8.32
N LEU A 77 -7.06 -2.38 7.17
CA LEU A 77 -7.95 -2.39 6.02
C LEU A 77 -8.72 -3.70 5.95
N PRO A 78 -9.93 -3.69 5.36
CA PRO A 78 -10.66 -4.91 5.09
C PRO A 78 -9.81 -5.91 4.30
N LEU A 79 -9.84 -7.17 4.73
CA LEU A 79 -9.10 -8.25 4.08
C LEU A 79 -9.48 -8.35 2.60
N PHE A 80 -8.49 -8.17 1.74
CA PHE A 80 -8.62 -8.57 0.36
C PHE A 80 -8.59 -10.11 0.27
N ARG A 81 -9.63 -10.68 -0.33
CA ARG A 81 -9.65 -12.10 -0.71
C ARG A 81 -9.48 -12.22 -2.23
N PRO A 82 -8.42 -12.89 -2.70
CA PRO A 82 -8.28 -13.21 -4.12
C PRO A 82 -9.39 -14.17 -4.56
N ARG A 83 -9.70 -14.19 -5.86
CA ARG A 83 -10.73 -15.07 -6.44
C ARG A 83 -10.40 -16.56 -6.26
N SER A 84 -9.12 -16.89 -6.17
CA SER A 84 -8.61 -18.23 -5.89
C SER A 84 -7.23 -18.16 -5.25
N GLU A 85 -6.80 -19.21 -4.56
CA GLU A 85 -5.43 -19.37 -4.05
C GLU A 85 -4.34 -19.34 -5.14
N LYS A 86 -4.72 -19.57 -6.41
CA LYS A 86 -3.83 -19.54 -7.57
C LYS A 86 -3.49 -18.14 -8.06
N HIS A 87 -4.16 -17.12 -7.54
CA HIS A 87 -3.91 -15.73 -7.93
C HIS A 87 -2.71 -15.17 -7.16
N LYS A 88 -1.75 -14.62 -7.91
CA LYS A 88 -0.62 -13.88 -7.35
C LYS A 88 -0.81 -12.39 -7.59
N CYS A 89 -0.41 -11.58 -6.63
CA CYS A 89 -0.35 -10.13 -6.80
C CYS A 89 0.82 -9.80 -7.74
N ALA A 90 0.54 -9.01 -8.77
CA ALA A 90 1.54 -8.46 -9.68
C ALA A 90 2.02 -7.09 -9.23
N ALA A 91 1.10 -6.23 -8.77
CA ALA A 91 1.41 -4.86 -8.39
C ALA A 91 0.41 -4.30 -7.39
N TYR A 92 0.89 -3.36 -6.59
CA TYR A 92 0.09 -2.51 -5.72
C TYR A 92 0.29 -1.06 -6.11
N GLY A 93 -0.73 -0.23 -5.93
CA GLY A 93 -0.59 1.22 -6.04
C GLY A 93 -1.38 1.93 -4.95
N PHE A 94 -0.82 3.00 -4.40
CA PHE A 94 -1.51 3.85 -3.43
C PHE A 94 -1.47 5.30 -3.88
N GLY A 95 -2.59 6.02 -3.73
CA GLY A 95 -2.67 7.41 -4.16
C GLY A 95 -3.94 8.12 -3.73
N TYR A 96 -3.93 9.44 -3.92
CA TYR A 96 -5.06 10.32 -3.64
C TYR A 96 -5.81 10.66 -4.94
N ASP A 97 -7.13 10.44 -4.91
CA ASP A 97 -8.08 10.81 -5.92
C ASP A 97 -8.66 12.20 -5.61
N ALA A 98 -7.97 13.24 -6.10
CA ALA A 98 -8.38 14.63 -5.88
C ALA A 98 -9.78 14.97 -6.40
N LEU A 99 -10.30 14.23 -7.38
CA LEU A 99 -11.64 14.48 -7.93
C LEU A 99 -12.74 14.05 -6.94
N HIS A 100 -12.51 12.95 -6.23
CA HIS A 100 -13.49 12.35 -5.31
C HIS A 100 -13.19 12.62 -3.83
N ASP A 101 -12.07 13.30 -3.56
CA ASP A 101 -11.50 13.52 -2.23
C ASP A 101 -11.40 12.20 -1.46
N ASP A 102 -10.63 11.27 -2.02
CA ASP A 102 -10.55 9.90 -1.52
C ASP A 102 -9.16 9.32 -1.71
N TYR A 103 -8.68 8.57 -0.71
CA TYR A 103 -7.47 7.78 -0.86
C TYR A 103 -7.84 6.40 -1.38
N LYS A 104 -7.10 5.93 -2.38
CA LYS A 104 -7.40 4.65 -3.01
C LYS A 104 -6.16 3.78 -3.10
N ILE A 105 -6.40 2.49 -3.01
CA ILE A 105 -5.39 1.46 -3.23
C ILE A 105 -5.83 0.63 -4.43
N VAL A 106 -4.93 0.43 -5.38
CA VAL A 106 -5.11 -0.48 -6.51
C VAL A 106 -4.32 -1.74 -6.24
N LEU A 107 -4.94 -2.89 -6.45
CA LEU A 107 -4.29 -4.18 -6.43
C LEU A 107 -4.53 -4.85 -7.78
N ILE A 108 -3.44 -5.26 -8.41
CA ILE A 108 -3.45 -6.02 -9.66
C ILE A 108 -2.96 -7.43 -9.34
N SER A 109 -3.74 -8.43 -9.72
CA SER A 109 -3.39 -9.83 -9.53
C SER A 109 -3.72 -10.65 -10.78
N TYR A 110 -3.04 -11.78 -10.96
CA TYR A 110 -3.22 -12.68 -12.09
C TYR A 110 -3.19 -14.13 -11.63
N ASN A 111 -3.81 -15.03 -12.38
CA ASN A 111 -3.74 -16.46 -12.14
C ASN A 111 -2.41 -17.05 -12.64
N ASP A 112 -1.61 -17.58 -11.72
CA ASP A 112 -0.25 -18.07 -12.01
C ASP A 112 -0.23 -19.35 -12.86
N ILE A 113 -1.36 -20.07 -12.92
CA ILE A 113 -1.47 -21.33 -13.68
C ILE A 113 -1.86 -21.07 -15.14
N ILE A 114 -2.87 -20.22 -15.37
CA ILE A 114 -3.43 -20.01 -16.71
C ILE A 114 -2.55 -19.03 -17.50
N ARG A 115 -1.95 -18.04 -16.82
CA ARG A 115 -1.08 -17.00 -17.42
C ARG A 115 -1.69 -16.30 -18.64
N SER A 116 -3.03 -16.24 -18.74
CA SER A 116 -3.73 -15.45 -19.75
C SER A 116 -3.98 -14.04 -19.23
N SER A 117 -4.00 -13.06 -20.14
CA SER A 117 -4.46 -11.68 -19.87
C SER A 117 -5.88 -11.62 -19.32
N ASP A 118 -6.70 -12.62 -19.69
CA ASP A 118 -8.13 -12.66 -19.39
C ASP A 118 -8.43 -13.03 -17.93
N ASP A 119 -7.43 -13.44 -17.16
CA ASP A 119 -7.55 -13.77 -15.73
C ASP A 119 -6.77 -12.78 -14.85
N VAL A 120 -6.63 -11.54 -15.34
CA VAL A 120 -6.16 -10.40 -14.56
C VAL A 120 -7.34 -9.82 -13.78
N MET A 121 -7.17 -9.69 -12.47
CA MET A 121 -8.13 -9.04 -11.59
C MET A 121 -7.53 -7.74 -11.05
N VAL A 122 -8.28 -6.65 -11.25
CA VAL A 122 -7.99 -5.36 -10.64
C VAL A 122 -9.03 -5.07 -9.57
N LYS A 123 -8.57 -4.77 -8.36
CA LYS A 123 -9.42 -4.25 -7.28
C LYS A 123 -8.96 -2.88 -6.84
N VAL A 124 -9.94 -2.06 -6.48
CA VAL A 124 -9.72 -0.72 -5.94
C VAL A 124 -10.35 -0.66 -4.56
N TYR A 125 -9.56 -0.35 -3.55
CA TYR A 125 -10.08 0.03 -2.24
C TYR A 125 -10.30 1.53 -2.22
N SER A 126 -11.43 1.95 -1.65
CA SER A 126 -11.72 3.35 -1.32
C SER A 126 -11.69 3.51 0.19
N LEU A 127 -10.90 4.47 0.68
CA LEU A 127 -10.84 4.79 2.09
C LEU A 127 -12.16 5.40 2.58
N LYS A 128 -12.81 6.19 1.73
CA LYS A 128 -14.08 6.85 2.01
C LYS A 128 -15.25 5.89 2.17
N SER A 129 -15.35 4.86 1.31
CA SER A 129 -16.40 3.83 1.43
C SER A 129 -15.98 2.63 2.30
N ASP A 130 -14.71 2.58 2.71
CA ASP A 130 -14.12 1.49 3.48
C ASP A 130 -14.33 0.12 2.84
N SER A 131 -14.21 0.03 1.52
CA SER A 131 -14.56 -1.18 0.77
C SER A 131 -13.71 -1.39 -0.48
N TRP A 132 -13.59 -2.66 -0.88
CA TRP A 132 -12.95 -3.08 -2.12
C TRP A 132 -14.00 -3.26 -3.23
N THR A 133 -13.75 -2.67 -4.39
CA THR A 133 -14.54 -2.86 -5.61
C THR A 133 -13.69 -3.50 -6.70
N SER A 134 -14.26 -4.48 -7.41
CA SER A 134 -13.64 -5.02 -8.62
C SER A 134 -13.83 -4.05 -9.78
N VAL A 135 -12.83 -3.96 -10.65
CA VAL A 135 -12.96 -3.27 -11.94
C VAL A 135 -13.16 -4.34 -13.00
N ASP A 136 -14.33 -4.36 -13.61
CA ASP A 136 -14.61 -5.23 -14.75
C ASP A 136 -14.15 -4.51 -16.03
N TYR A 137 -13.49 -5.25 -16.92
CA TYR A 137 -13.20 -4.76 -18.26
C TYR A 137 -14.45 -4.97 -19.12
N CYS A 138 -14.89 -3.93 -19.82
CA CYS A 138 -15.86 -4.09 -20.90
C CYS A 138 -15.11 -4.61 -22.13
N ASP A 139 -15.57 -5.73 -22.70
CA ASP A 139 -15.14 -6.24 -24.01
C ASP A 139 -15.58 -5.31 -25.16
#